data_AF-A0A7S1ELH5-F1
#
_entry.id   AF-A0A7S1ELH5-F1
#
_cell.length_a   1.000
_cell.length_b   1.000
_cell.length_c   1.000
_cell.angle_alpha   90.00
_cell.angle_beta   90.00
_cell.angle_gamma   90.00
#
_symmetry.space_group_name_H-M   'P 1'
#
loop_
_entity.id
_entity.type
_entity.pdbx_description
1 polymer ?
#
loop_
_entity_poly.entity_id
_entity_poly.type
_entity_poly.pdbx_seq_one_letter_code
_entity_poly.pdbx_strand_id
1 'polypeptide(L)'
;ALLVLGRPFGFVAMLGVIALNGMIIRNSVILIDQIEQDRARGVPDWSAIVESAVRRFRPIVLTAAAAVLAMIPLSRSVFWGPMAVAIMGGLIVATVLTLLALPAMYAAWFRVVRPHEEEESRLHSMPPADAAPEGDPA
;
A
#
# COMPACT_ATOMS: atom_id res chain seq x y z
N ALA A 1 21.46 0.65 -7.21
CA ALA A 1 21.45 1.53 -8.41
C ALA A 1 22.83 2.13 -8.70
N LEU A 2 23.46 2.89 -7.79
CA LEU A 2 24.78 3.51 -8.04
C LEU A 2 25.90 2.49 -8.33
N LEU A 3 25.94 1.37 -7.59
CA LEU A 3 26.88 0.26 -7.87
C LEU A 3 26.66 -0.40 -9.24
N VAL A 4 25.42 -0.42 -9.74
CA VAL A 4 25.06 -1.02 -11.03
C VAL A 4 25.35 -0.06 -12.19
N LEU A 5 25.25 1.26 -11.97
CA LEU A 5 25.50 2.29 -12.98
C LEU A 5 26.94 2.85 -12.98
N GLY A 6 27.83 2.33 -12.13
CA GLY A 6 29.25 2.74 -12.09
C GLY A 6 29.49 4.22 -11.78
N ARG A 7 28.54 4.89 -11.11
CA ARG A 7 28.62 6.33 -10.80
C ARG A 7 29.20 6.55 -9.40
N PRO A 8 30.15 7.47 -9.20
CA PRO A 8 30.76 7.73 -7.90
C PRO A 8 29.71 8.21 -6.89
N PHE A 9 29.77 7.67 -5.67
CA PHE A 9 28.94 8.09 -4.54
C PHE A 9 29.46 9.43 -4.01
N GLY A 10 29.04 10.53 -4.63
CA GLY A 10 29.44 11.88 -4.25
C GLY A 10 28.47 12.54 -3.26
N PHE A 11 28.84 13.73 -2.77
CA PHE A 11 28.01 14.56 -1.87
C PHE A 11 26.58 14.78 -2.40
N VAL A 12 26.42 15.05 -3.69
CA VAL A 12 25.11 15.26 -4.32
C VAL A 12 24.23 14.01 -4.24
N ALA A 13 24.81 12.80 -4.28
CA ALA A 13 24.06 11.55 -4.10
C ALA A 13 23.56 11.40 -2.65
N MET A 14 24.33 11.82 -1.64
CA MET A 14 23.87 11.85 -0.24
C MET A 14 22.66 12.78 -0.06
N LEU A 15 22.68 13.97 -0.68
CA LEU A 15 21.53 14.87 -0.66
C LEU A 15 20.28 14.20 -1.24
N GLY A 16 20.45 13.43 -2.31
CA GLY A 16 19.37 12.63 -2.91
C GLY A 16 18.80 11.58 -1.95
N VAL A 17 19.65 10.88 -1.20
CA VAL A 17 19.23 9.89 -0.18
C VAL A 17 18.48 10.56 0.97
N ILE A 18 18.90 11.75 1.41
CA ILE A 18 18.21 12.51 2.46
C ILE A 18 16.82 12.95 1.95
N ALA A 19 16.74 13.50 0.74
CA ALA A 19 15.47 13.88 0.13
C ALA A 19 14.51 12.68 -0.02
N LEU A 20 15.06 11.51 -0.37
CA LEU A 20 14.31 10.27 -0.45
C LEU A 20 13.74 9.84 0.91
N ASN A 21 14.51 9.94 1.99
CA ASN A 21 14.01 9.65 3.34
C ASN A 21 12.82 10.55 3.70
N GLY A 22 12.88 11.84 3.37
CA GLY A 22 11.75 12.75 3.57
C GLY A 22 10.48 12.34 2.81
N MET A 23 10.63 11.87 1.56
CA MET A 23 9.50 11.34 0.79
C MET A 23 8.92 10.07 1.42
N ILE A 24 9.77 9.16 1.92
CA ILE A 24 9.32 7.95 2.60
C ILE A 24 8.54 8.30 3.87
N ILE A 25 9.09 9.17 4.73
CA ILE A 25 8.43 9.60 5.97
C ILE A 25 7.08 10.25 5.66
N ARG A 26 7.00 11.12 4.64
CA ARG A 26 5.73 11.73 4.22
C ARG A 26 4.69 10.68 3.84
N ASN A 27 5.07 9.67 3.05
CA ASN A 27 4.15 8.61 2.64
C ASN A 27 3.69 7.76 3.84
N SER A 28 4.56 7.51 4.82
CA SER A 28 4.24 6.79 6.06
C SER A 28 3.41 7.58 7.06
N VAL A 29 3.62 8.89 7.19
CA VAL A 29 2.83 9.75 8.11
C VAL A 29 1.42 9.92 7.57
N ILE A 30 1.29 10.15 6.25
CA ILE A 30 0.00 10.08 5.57
C ILE A 30 -0.60 8.71 5.94
N LEU A 31 0.09 7.60 5.62
CA LEU A 31 -0.08 6.24 6.20
C LEU A 31 -0.95 6.15 7.47
N ILE A 32 -0.36 6.64 8.53
CA ILE A 32 -0.88 6.52 9.88
C ILE A 32 -2.09 7.44 10.10
N ASP A 33 -2.07 8.65 9.52
CA ASP A 33 -3.14 9.64 9.70
C ASP A 33 -4.50 9.19 9.15
N GLN A 34 -4.58 8.47 8.00
CA GLN A 34 -5.88 7.92 7.58
C GLN A 34 -6.32 6.71 8.40
N ILE A 35 -5.39 5.90 8.92
CA ILE A 35 -5.75 4.78 9.79
C ILE A 35 -6.39 5.34 11.07
N GLU A 36 -5.81 6.39 11.66
CA GLU A 36 -6.37 7.05 12.85
C GLU A 36 -7.73 7.70 12.55
N GLN A 37 -7.89 8.33 11.38
CA GLN A 37 -9.17 8.90 10.96
C GLN A 37 -10.24 7.82 10.70
N ASP A 38 -9.89 6.68 10.12
CA ASP A 38 -10.80 5.54 9.93
C ASP A 38 -11.22 4.94 11.28
N ARG A 39 -10.27 4.82 12.21
CA ARG A 39 -10.53 4.34 13.58
C ARG A 39 -11.43 5.30 14.36
N ALA A 40 -11.20 6.61 14.24
CA ALA A 40 -12.06 7.64 14.84
C ALA A 40 -13.49 7.61 14.28
N ARG A 41 -13.69 7.08 13.07
CA ARG A 41 -15.01 6.87 12.44
C ARG A 41 -15.68 5.55 12.87
N GLY A 42 -15.07 4.77 13.76
CA GLY A 42 -15.63 3.52 14.26
C GLY A 42 -15.51 2.33 13.30
N VAL A 43 -14.66 2.44 12.28
CA VAL A 43 -14.37 1.33 11.36
C VAL A 43 -13.56 0.26 12.13
N PRO A 44 -13.89 -1.03 12.02
CA PRO A 44 -13.10 -2.09 12.62
C PRO A 44 -11.63 -1.96 12.23
N ASP A 45 -10.71 -2.00 13.21
CA ASP A 45 -9.27 -1.73 13.03
C ASP A 45 -8.68 -2.51 11.83
N TRP A 46 -9.20 -3.71 11.58
CA TRP A 46 -8.80 -4.54 10.47
C TRP A 46 -9.19 -3.99 9.09
N SER A 47 -10.47 -3.66 8.88
CA SER A 47 -10.93 -3.12 7.59
C SER A 47 -10.41 -1.71 7.37
N ALA A 48 -10.26 -0.91 8.43
CA ALA A 48 -9.66 0.42 8.40
C ALA A 48 -8.25 0.39 7.79
N ILE A 49 -7.37 -0.49 8.30
CA ILE A 49 -5.98 -0.58 7.83
C ILE A 49 -5.91 -1.06 6.37
N VAL A 50 -6.71 -2.08 6.00
CA VAL A 50 -6.72 -2.64 4.64
C VAL A 50 -7.22 -1.65 3.62
N GLU A 51 -8.37 -1.06 3.90
CA GLU A 51 -9.03 -0.15 2.98
C GLU A 51 -8.21 1.15 2.84
N SER A 52 -7.64 1.65 3.93
CA SER A 52 -6.65 2.75 3.88
C SER A 52 -5.40 2.40 3.07
N ALA A 53 -4.86 1.18 3.21
CA ALA A 53 -3.68 0.74 2.45
C ALA A 53 -3.97 0.66 0.95
N VAL A 54 -5.10 0.06 0.55
CA VAL A 54 -5.50 -0.08 -0.87
C VAL A 54 -5.81 1.29 -1.48
N ARG A 55 -6.53 2.16 -0.76
CA ARG A 55 -6.86 3.51 -1.24
C ARG A 55 -5.61 4.37 -1.48
N ARG A 56 -4.52 4.07 -0.78
CA ARG A 56 -3.24 4.79 -0.90
C ARG A 56 -2.28 4.26 -1.94
N PHE A 57 -2.49 3.04 -2.40
CA PHE A 57 -1.71 2.45 -3.48
C PHE A 57 -1.62 3.39 -4.69
N ARG A 58 -2.78 3.87 -5.18
CA ARG A 58 -2.85 4.75 -6.37
C ARG A 58 -2.12 6.09 -6.15
N PRO A 59 -2.39 6.84 -5.07
CA PRO A 59 -1.65 8.07 -4.75
C PRO A 59 -0.13 7.87 -4.64
N ILE A 60 0.35 6.83 -3.94
CA ILE A 60 1.78 6.59 -3.73
C ILE A 60 2.49 6.23 -5.04
N VAL A 61 1.85 5.41 -5.87
CA VAL A 61 2.40 5.03 -7.19
C VAL A 61 2.44 6.25 -8.12
N LEU A 62 1.42 7.11 -8.11
CA LEU A 62 1.39 8.34 -8.90
C LEU A 62 2.52 9.31 -8.53
N THR A 63 2.75 9.54 -7.23
CA THR A 63 3.83 10.43 -6.77
C THR A 63 5.19 9.86 -7.09
N ALA A 64 5.38 8.54 -6.91
CA ALA A 64 6.62 7.85 -7.28
C ALA A 64 6.89 7.95 -8.79
N ALA A 65 5.89 7.68 -9.62
CA ALA A 65 6.00 7.77 -11.07
C ALA A 65 6.33 9.19 -11.53
N ALA A 66 5.66 10.21 -10.99
CA ALA A 66 5.95 11.61 -11.31
C ALA A 66 7.39 12.00 -10.99
N ALA A 67 7.90 11.60 -9.82
CA ALA A 67 9.28 11.85 -9.42
C ALA A 67 10.29 11.14 -10.32
N VAL A 68 10.06 9.86 -10.66
CA VAL A 68 10.93 9.12 -11.59
C VAL A 68 10.95 9.79 -12.96
N LEU A 69 9.79 10.15 -13.51
CA LEU A 69 9.69 10.82 -14.81
C LEU A 69 10.44 12.17 -14.84
N ALA A 70 10.35 12.95 -13.76
CA ALA A 70 11.09 14.21 -13.62
C ALA A 70 12.62 14.00 -13.57
N MET A 71 13.07 12.86 -13.04
CA MET A 71 14.50 12.55 -12.90
C MET A 71 15.14 12.01 -14.19
N ILE A 72 14.36 11.53 -15.16
CA ILE A 72 14.86 11.04 -16.46
C ILE A 72 15.72 12.09 -17.17
N PRO A 73 15.24 13.32 -17.46
CA PRO A 73 16.07 14.33 -18.11
C PRO A 73 17.24 14.79 -17.22
N LEU A 74 17.03 14.89 -15.90
CA LEU A 74 18.04 15.35 -14.96
C LEU A 74 19.24 14.38 -14.85
N SER A 75 18.98 13.08 -15.05
CA SER A 75 20.01 12.03 -15.01
C SER A 75 21.11 12.17 -16.07
N ARG A 76 20.83 12.90 -17.16
CA ARG A 76 21.79 13.20 -18.23
C ARG A 76 22.82 14.26 -17.86
N SER A 77 22.59 15.03 -16.79
CA SER A 77 23.56 16.02 -16.32
C SER A 77 24.76 15.34 -15.66
N VAL A 78 25.95 15.91 -15.86
CA VAL A 78 27.20 15.41 -15.27
C VAL A 78 27.21 15.59 -13.75
N PHE A 79 26.71 16.74 -13.27
CA PHE A 79 26.71 17.10 -11.86
C PHE A 79 25.56 16.44 -11.06
N TRP A 80 24.33 16.48 -11.58
CA TRP A 80 23.15 15.97 -10.86
C TRP A 80 22.79 14.53 -11.21
N GLY A 81 23.43 13.94 -12.22
CA GLY A 81 23.15 12.59 -12.67
C GLY A 81 23.27 11.51 -11.57
N PRO A 82 24.33 11.49 -10.73
CA PRO A 82 24.43 10.53 -9.63
C PRO A 82 23.29 10.64 -8.61
N MET A 83 22.83 11.87 -8.33
CA MET A 83 21.69 12.11 -7.43
C MET A 83 20.38 11.62 -8.02
N ALA A 84 20.11 11.94 -9.29
CA ALA A 84 18.92 11.49 -9.98
C ALA A 84 18.82 9.96 -10.03
N VAL A 85 19.94 9.28 -10.28
CA VAL A 85 20.03 7.80 -10.26
C VAL A 85 19.81 7.25 -8.85
N ALA A 86 20.36 7.89 -7.81
CA ALA A 86 20.15 7.49 -6.43
C ALA A 86 18.67 7.59 -6.03
N ILE A 87 18.03 8.70 -6.38
CA ILE A 87 16.60 8.94 -6.11
C ILE A 87 15.74 7.97 -6.91
N MET A 88 15.95 7.81 -8.22
CA MET A 88 15.15 6.88 -9.03
C MET A 88 15.24 5.46 -8.50
N GLY A 89 16.45 4.96 -8.25
CA GLY A 89 16.65 3.60 -7.75
C GLY A 89 16.10 3.42 -6.34
N GLY A 90 16.38 4.36 -5.45
CA GLY A 90 15.91 4.30 -4.06
C GLY A 90 14.40 4.43 -3.95
N LEU A 91 13.77 5.27 -4.78
CA LEU A 91 12.32 5.44 -4.81
C LEU A 91 11.62 4.21 -5.35
N ILE A 92 12.11 3.60 -6.45
CA ILE A 92 11.54 2.35 -6.98
C ILE A 92 11.62 1.25 -5.92
N VAL A 93 12.79 1.06 -5.29
CA VAL A 93 12.95 0.05 -4.24
C VAL A 93 12.07 0.36 -3.04
N ALA A 94 12.03 1.61 -2.57
CA ALA A 94 11.22 2.01 -1.42
C ALA A 94 9.72 1.85 -1.69
N THR A 95 9.25 2.21 -2.89
CA THR A 95 7.85 2.01 -3.30
C THR A 95 7.51 0.53 -3.32
N VAL A 96 8.35 -0.32 -3.93
CA VAL A 96 8.15 -1.78 -3.93
C VAL A 96 8.18 -2.33 -2.52
N LEU A 97 9.15 -1.94 -1.68
CA LEU A 97 9.22 -2.37 -0.29
C LEU A 97 7.99 -1.96 0.50
N THR A 98 7.51 -0.72 0.33
CA THR A 98 6.32 -0.22 1.04
C THR A 98 5.07 -0.97 0.59
N LEU A 99 4.95 -1.23 -0.71
CA LEU A 99 3.83 -1.95 -1.31
C LEU A 99 3.84 -3.45 -0.99
N LEU A 100 5.00 -4.05 -0.73
CA LEU A 100 5.14 -5.45 -0.29
C LEU A 100 5.05 -5.59 1.23
N ALA A 101 5.58 -4.62 1.98
CA ALA A 101 5.50 -4.60 3.44
C ALA A 101 4.05 -4.52 3.91
N LEU A 102 3.18 -3.78 3.22
CA LEU A 102 1.75 -3.71 3.52
C LEU A 102 1.04 -5.09 3.50
N PRO A 103 1.03 -5.85 2.38
CA PRO A 103 0.39 -7.16 2.31
C PRO A 103 1.11 -8.22 3.15
N ALA A 104 2.43 -8.13 3.32
CA ALA A 104 3.18 -9.06 4.16
C ALA A 104 2.92 -8.85 5.65
N MET A 105 2.86 -7.59 6.11
CA MET A 105 2.52 -7.24 7.49
C MET A 105 1.07 -7.59 7.80
N TYR A 106 0.17 -7.40 6.83
CA TYR A 106 -1.21 -7.89 6.89
C TYR A 106 -1.28 -9.43 7.04
N ALA A 107 -0.62 -10.19 6.15
CA ALA A 107 -0.64 -11.65 6.18
C ALA A 107 -0.03 -12.22 7.47
N ALA A 108 1.04 -11.58 7.96
CA ALA A 108 1.71 -11.96 9.20
C ALA A 108 0.85 -11.67 10.45
N TRP A 109 0.08 -10.58 10.46
CA TRP A 109 -0.75 -10.20 11.60
C TRP A 109 -2.06 -10.99 11.67
N PHE A 110 -2.68 -11.35 10.54
CA PHE A 110 -4.00 -11.97 10.58
C PHE A 110 -4.08 -13.49 10.59
N ARG A 111 -3.02 -14.23 10.25
CA ARG A 111 -3.11 -15.69 10.10
C ARG A 111 -4.45 -16.12 9.45
N VAL A 112 -4.76 -15.59 8.27
CA VAL A 112 -5.87 -15.96 7.38
C VAL A 112 -7.01 -16.73 8.06
N VAL A 113 -7.99 -16.01 8.65
CA VAL A 113 -9.35 -16.52 8.74
C VAL A 113 -10.15 -15.79 7.66
N ARG A 114 -10.59 -16.57 6.67
CA ARG A 114 -11.36 -16.10 5.51
C ARG A 114 -12.79 -15.79 5.98
N PRO A 115 -13.40 -14.66 5.60
CA PRO A 115 -14.77 -14.30 6.02
C PRO A 115 -15.89 -15.18 5.45
N HIS A 116 -15.58 -16.29 4.78
CA HIS A 116 -16.59 -17.07 4.07
C HIS A 116 -17.49 -17.92 4.98
N GLU A 117 -17.26 -17.93 6.29
CA GLU A 117 -17.99 -18.76 7.25
C GLU A 117 -19.32 -18.12 7.72
N GLU A 118 -19.50 -16.80 7.62
CA GLU A 118 -20.70 -16.14 8.14
C GLU A 118 -21.92 -16.25 7.20
N GLU A 119 -21.69 -16.36 5.89
CA GLU A 119 -22.77 -16.41 4.89
C GLU A 119 -23.37 -17.82 4.75
N GLU A 120 -22.55 -18.86 4.92
CA GLU A 120 -22.96 -20.26 4.88
C GLU A 120 -23.79 -20.66 6.13
N SER A 121 -23.45 -20.10 7.31
CA SER A 121 -24.23 -20.32 8.54
C SER A 121 -25.60 -19.62 8.53
N ARG A 122 -25.75 -18.52 7.78
CA ARG A 122 -27.06 -17.84 7.60
C ARG A 122 -27.95 -18.56 6.61
N LEU A 123 -27.37 -19.19 5.59
CA LEU A 123 -28.11 -19.97 4.61
C LEU A 123 -28.59 -21.32 5.20
N HIS A 124 -27.82 -21.94 6.10
CA HIS A 124 -28.18 -23.21 6.75
C HIS A 124 -29.19 -23.08 7.91
N SER A 125 -29.35 -21.89 8.48
CA SER A 125 -30.29 -21.63 9.59
C SER A 125 -31.68 -21.14 9.13
N MET A 126 -31.89 -21.00 7.82
CA MET A 126 -33.22 -20.70 7.27
C MET A 126 -34.02 -21.99 7.13
N PRO A 127 -35.14 -22.17 7.87
CA PRO A 127 -35.99 -23.33 7.69
C PRO A 127 -36.53 -23.39 6.25
N PRO A 128 -36.67 -24.58 5.65
CA PRO A 128 -37.13 -24.73 4.27
C PRO A 128 -38.48 -24.04 4.09
N ALA A 129 -38.57 -23.17 3.07
CA ALA A 129 -39.75 -22.40 2.72
C ALA A 129 -40.95 -23.27 2.25
N ASP A 130 -40.80 -24.59 2.20
CA ASP A 130 -41.81 -25.55 1.76
C ASP A 130 -42.69 -26.12 2.89
N ALA A 131 -42.60 -25.60 4.12
CA ALA A 131 -43.60 -25.88 5.16
C ALA A 131 -44.86 -25.00 4.99
N ALA A 132 -45.39 -24.92 3.77
CA ALA A 132 -46.78 -24.52 3.56
C ALA A 132 -47.63 -25.79 3.72
N PRO A 133 -48.53 -25.89 4.72
CA PRO A 133 -49.56 -26.91 4.66
C PRO A 133 -50.51 -26.51 3.54
N GLU A 134 -50.25 -27.10 2.37
CA GLU A 134 -51.23 -27.42 1.34
C GLU A 134 -52.49 -27.95 2.05
N GLY A 135 -53.64 -27.36 1.69
CA GLY A 135 -54.85 -27.40 2.50
C GLY A 135 -55.41 -28.81 2.73
N ASP A 136 -56.24 -28.91 3.78
CA ASP A 136 -57.26 -29.95 3.86
C ASP A 136 -58.64 -29.27 3.92
N PRO A 137 -59.49 -29.45 2.89
CA PRO A 137 -60.88 -29.00 2.91
C PRO A 137 -61.80 -30.14 3.38
N ALA A 138 -62.36 -30.03 4.58
CA ALA A 138 -63.63 -30.71 4.96
C ALA A 138 -64.19 -30.15 6.28
#